data_AF-A0A2G9TB98-F1
#
_entry.id   AF-A0A2G9TB98-F1
#
_cell.length_a   1.000
_cell.length_b   1.000
_cell.length_c   1.000
_cell.angle_alpha   90.00
_cell.angle_beta   90.00
_cell.angle_gamma   90.00
#
_symmetry.space_group_name_H-M   'P 1'
#
loop_
_entity.id
_entity.type
_entity.pdbx_description
1 polymer ?
#
loop_
_entity_poly.entity_id
_entity_poly.type
_entity_poly.pdbx_seq_one_letter_code
_entity_poly.pdbx_strand_id
1 'polypeptide(L)' 'MFGSVDQNPDTSPVVTEVLGKASDVPPGTKKEFRVRQKPILVINDNGKFYATSGLCPHYDYPLEK' A
#
# COMPACT_ATOMS: atom_id res chain seq x y z
N MET A 1 0.99 22.30 15.60
CA MET A 1 0.93 22.29 14.12
C MET A 1 0.46 20.90 13.72
N PHE A 2 -0.86 20.73 13.57
CA PHE A 2 -1.44 19.46 13.14
C PHE A 2 -1.46 19.48 11.61
N GLY A 3 -0.76 18.53 10.99
CA GLY A 3 -0.70 18.40 9.54
C GLY A 3 -2.12 18.22 9.01
N SER A 4 -2.47 19.05 8.03
CA SER A 4 -3.69 18.91 7.27
C SER A 4 -3.74 17.50 6.70
N VAL A 5 -4.73 16.71 7.09
CA VAL A 5 -5.10 15.52 6.33
C VAL A 5 -5.47 16.06 4.95
N ASP A 6 -4.63 15.81 3.95
CA ASP A 6 -4.87 16.22 2.58
C ASP A 6 -6.10 15.42 2.10
N GLN A 7 -7.29 15.99 2.31
CA GLN A 7 -8.58 15.43 1.89
C GLN A 7 -8.79 15.55 0.38
N ASN A 8 -7.73 15.77 -0.41
CA ASN A 8 -7.82 15.80 -1.84
C ASN A 8 -7.91 14.37 -2.38
N PRO A 9 -9.02 13.97 -3.04
CA PRO A 9 -9.09 12.68 -3.70
C PRO A 9 -7.96 12.60 -4.73
N ASP A 10 -7.24 11.49 -4.76
CA ASP A 10 -6.15 11.30 -5.70
C ASP A 10 -6.65 11.37 -7.14
N THR A 11 -6.43 12.49 -7.81
CA THR A 11 -6.77 12.70 -9.23
C THR A 11 -5.68 12.22 -10.17
N SER A 12 -4.65 11.52 -9.66
CA SER A 12 -3.63 10.90 -10.50
C SER A 12 -4.27 9.92 -11.49
N PRO A 13 -3.80 9.84 -12.74
CA PRO A 13 -4.32 8.88 -13.70
C PRO A 13 -4.05 7.45 -13.21
N VAL A 14 -5.05 6.58 -13.38
CA VAL A 14 -4.95 5.15 -13.10
C VAL A 14 -3.76 4.56 -13.86
N VAL A 15 -2.99 3.74 -13.19
CA VAL A 15 -1.79 3.08 -13.74
C VAL A 15 -1.81 1.60 -13.41
N THR A 16 -1.27 0.80 -14.33
CA THR A 16 -0.93 -0.60 -14.08
C THR A 16 0.58 -0.71 -14.01
N GLU A 17 1.11 -1.17 -12.88
CA GLU A 17 2.55 -1.27 -12.62
C GLU A 17 2.87 -2.64 -12.03
N VAL A 18 3.96 -3.26 -12.49
CA VAL A 18 4.44 -4.55 -11.96
C VAL A 18 5.24 -4.27 -10.69
N LEU A 19 4.73 -4.76 -9.55
CA LEU A 19 5.34 -4.50 -8.24
C LEU A 19 6.50 -5.44 -7.91
N GLY A 20 6.44 -6.70 -8.37
CA GLY A 20 7.40 -7.74 -8.03
C GLY A 20 6.90 -9.14 -8.37
N LYS A 21 7.61 -10.16 -7.90
CA LYS A 21 7.20 -11.56 -8.04
C LYS A 21 6.19 -11.91 -6.95
N ALA A 22 5.27 -12.83 -7.23
CA ALA A 22 4.36 -13.35 -6.21
C ALA A 22 5.10 -13.99 -5.01
N SER A 23 6.30 -14.53 -5.24
CA SER A 23 7.19 -15.06 -4.20
C SER A 23 7.71 -14.00 -3.22
N ASP A 24 7.65 -12.72 -3.58
CA ASP A 24 8.09 -11.62 -2.71
C ASP A 24 7.05 -11.33 -1.61
N VAL A 25 5.82 -11.85 -1.75
CA VAL A 25 4.76 -11.81 -0.74
C VAL A 25 4.15 -13.21 -0.61
N PRO A 26 4.81 -14.15 0.08
CA PRO A 26 4.28 -15.49 0.32
C PRO A 26 2.89 -15.49 1.00
N PRO A 27 2.10 -16.56 0.87
CA PRO A 27 0.83 -16.69 1.60
C PRO A 27 1.02 -16.49 3.12
N GLY A 28 0.13 -15.71 3.74
CA GLY A 28 0.19 -15.35 5.16
C GLY A 28 1.09 -14.14 5.46
N THR A 29 1.67 -13.51 4.44
CA THR A 29 2.56 -12.36 4.60
C THR A 29 1.98 -11.10 3.96
N LYS A 30 2.62 -9.97 4.28
CA LYS A 30 2.34 -8.66 3.70
C LYS A 30 3.66 -7.98 3.39
N LYS A 31 3.67 -7.10 2.38
CA LYS A 31 4.83 -6.32 2.00
C LYS A 31 4.44 -4.95 1.48
N GLU A 32 5.20 -3.92 1.84
CA GLU A 32 5.03 -2.58 1.26
C GLU A 32 5.77 -2.46 -0.07
N PHE A 33 5.08 -1.87 -1.04
CA PHE A 33 5.63 -1.44 -2.33
C PHE A 33 5.40 0.06 -2.50
N ARG A 34 6.18 0.70 -3.37
CA ARG A 34 5.98 2.11 -3.75
C ARG A 34 5.48 2.21 -5.17
N VAL A 35 4.32 2.83 -5.37
CA VAL A 35 3.75 3.17 -6.69
C VAL A 35 3.68 4.68 -6.79
N ARG A 36 4.46 5.29 -7.69
CA ARG A 36 4.56 6.77 -7.82
C ARG A 36 4.73 7.49 -6.47
N GLN A 37 5.66 6.99 -5.65
CA GLN A 37 5.97 7.48 -4.29
C GLN A 37 4.90 7.21 -3.21
N LYS A 38 3.77 6.58 -3.57
CA LYS A 38 2.75 6.20 -2.60
C LYS A 38 3.06 4.81 -2.04
N PRO A 39 3.08 4.66 -0.71
CA PRO A 39 3.23 3.35 -0.09
C PRO A 39 1.92 2.56 -0.28
N ILE A 40 2.04 1.35 -0.79
CA ILE A 40 0.95 0.40 -1.01
C ILE A 40 1.29 -0.88 -0.27
N LEU A 41 0.46 -1.28 0.69
CA LEU A 41 0.60 -2.56 1.36
C LEU A 41 -0.12 -3.62 0.53
N VAL A 42 0.62 -4.63 0.10
CA VAL A 42 0.08 -5.83 -0.53
C VAL A 42 0.05 -6.95 0.51
N ILE A 43 -1.11 -7.58 0.66
CA ILE A 43 -1.35 -8.69 1.59
C ILE A 43 -1.67 -9.93 0.78
N ASN A 44 -1.00 -11.04 1.06
CA ASN A 44 -1.33 -12.34 0.49
C ASN A 44 -2.03 -13.19 1.56
N ASP A 45 -3.35 -13.23 1.53
CA ASP A 45 -4.17 -14.06 2.41
C ASP A 45 -4.53 -15.35 1.67
N ASN A 46 -3.86 -16.45 2.03
CA ASN A 46 -4.07 -17.79 1.49
C ASN A 46 -4.07 -17.88 -0.05
N GLY A 47 -3.16 -17.14 -0.71
CA GLY A 47 -3.03 -17.11 -2.17
C GLY A 47 -3.87 -16.04 -2.86
N LYS A 48 -4.71 -15.32 -2.10
CA LYS A 48 -5.48 -14.18 -2.61
C LYS A 48 -4.79 -12.87 -2.21
N PHE A 49 -4.52 -12.05 -3.22
CA PHE A 49 -3.89 -10.75 -3.02
C PHE A 49 -4.93 -9.66 -2.74
N TYR A 50 -4.63 -8.84 -1.75
CA TYR A 50 -5.34 -7.61 -1.40
C TYR A 50 -4.34 -6.45 -1.39
N ALA A 51 -4.83 -5.23 -1.63
CA ALA A 51 -4.02 -4.03 -1.59
C ALA A 51 -4.75 -2.90 -0.85
N THR A 52 -3.99 -2.12 -0.10
CA THR A 52 -4.46 -0.91 0.59
C THR A 52 -3.33 0.12 0.68
N SER A 53 -3.60 1.32 1.18
CA SER A 53 -2.56 2.28 1.56
C SER A 53 -1.54 1.61 2.48
N GLY A 54 -0.25 1.90 2.31
CA GLY A 54 0.79 1.43 3.23
C GLY A 54 0.79 2.15 4.58
N LEU A 55 0.04 3.24 4.72
CA LEU A 55 -0.02 4.04 5.93
C LEU A 55 -1.35 3.84 6.68
N CYS A 56 -1.25 3.75 8.00
CA CYS A 56 -2.38 3.76 8.90
C CYS A 56 -3.06 5.13 8.86
N PRO A 57 -4.38 5.21 8.58
CA PRO A 57 -5.08 6.49 8.43
C PRO A 57 -5.17 7.30 9.73
N HIS A 58 -4.79 6.72 10.87
CA HIS A 58 -4.87 7.40 12.16
C HIS A 58 -3.64 8.28 12.45
N TYR A 59 -2.44 7.78 12.14
CA TYR A 59 -1.18 8.40 12.56
C TYR A 59 -0.09 8.37 11.48
N ASP A 60 -0.43 8.00 10.24
CA ASP A 60 0.50 7.88 9.12
C ASP A 60 1.71 6.95 9.40
N TYR A 61 1.51 5.94 10.25
CA TYR A 61 2.51 4.90 10.50
C TYR A 61 2.43 3.77 9.47
N PRO A 62 3.57 3.15 9.09
CA PRO A 62 3.57 1.99 8.20
C PRO A 62 2.76 0.83 8.74
N LEU A 63 1.91 0.23 7.90
CA LEU A 63 1.08 -0.93 8.21
C LEU A 63 1.82 -2.27 8.00
N GLU A 64 2.99 -2.25 7.37
CA GLU A 64 3.82 -3.44 7.15
C GLU A 64 4.41 -4.00 8.47
N LYS A 65 4.43 -3.21 9.55
CA LYS A 65 4.99 -3.60 10.84
C LYS A 65 4.38 -4.87 11.44
#